data_AF-A0A0H5SBC4-F1
#
_entry.id   AF-A0A0H5SBC4-F1
#
_cell.length_a   1.000
_cell.length_b   1.000
_cell.length_c   1.000
_cell.angle_alpha   90.00
_cell.angle_beta   90.00
_cell.angle_gamma   90.00
#
_symmetry.space_group_name_H-M   'P 1'
#
loop_
_entity.id
_entity.type
_entity.pdbx_description
1 polymer ?
#
loop_
_entity_poly.entity_id
_entity_poly.type
_entity_poly.pdbx_seq_one_letter_code
_entity_poly.pdbx_strand_id
1 'polypeptide(L)'
;MEAMESVTESAEQTPDSDATPAPEAPSPEQEAVLLGAAEQARAALIEFSGESAVGEYLGASIEDAASATHRFLADLPGYRGWQWAVVVAAYPGADHATISELVLVPGPTALLAPQWVPWQERIRPGDLGPGDLLAPPPNDPRLVPGYVATGDPLIDDAPLDLGFGRRQVLSEWGRAQAAQRWHDGDYGPGSAMARSTRRVCRDCGFYLPLGGALGTMFGVCANDLSADGHVVEAEYGCGAHSDTPQPPGTGSPMYEPYDDGVLDLAE
;
A
#
# COMPACT_ATOMS: atom_id res chain seq x y z
N MET A 1 -36.13 -28.63 18.52
CA MET A 1 -35.89 -27.49 17.62
C MET A 1 -34.61 -27.84 16.89
N GLU A 2 -34.76 -28.12 15.61
CA GLU A 2 -33.88 -28.92 14.76
C GLU A 2 -32.43 -28.42 14.71
N ALA A 3 -31.50 -29.36 14.78
CA ALA A 3 -30.13 -29.14 14.34
C ALA A 3 -30.12 -29.16 12.80
N MET A 4 -29.82 -28.02 12.17
CA MET A 4 -29.45 -27.97 10.77
C MET A 4 -28.02 -28.46 10.64
N GLU A 5 -27.84 -29.69 10.15
CA GLU A 5 -26.56 -30.19 9.68
C GLU A 5 -26.21 -29.48 8.36
N SER A 6 -25.13 -28.70 8.40
CA SER A 6 -24.58 -28.00 7.24
C SER A 6 -23.90 -29.01 6.32
N VAL A 7 -24.48 -29.18 5.14
CA VAL A 7 -23.92 -29.87 3.98
C VAL A 7 -22.61 -29.22 3.57
N THR A 8 -21.55 -30.01 3.43
CA THR A 8 -20.45 -29.74 2.49
C THR A 8 -19.87 -31.09 2.08
N GLU A 9 -20.49 -31.66 1.06
CA GLU A 9 -19.97 -32.80 0.33
C GLU A 9 -18.77 -32.32 -0.47
N SER A 10 -17.58 -32.79 -0.10
CA SER A 10 -16.35 -32.57 -0.86
C SER A 10 -16.46 -33.31 -2.19
N ALA A 11 -16.81 -32.60 -3.26
CA ALA A 11 -16.70 -33.11 -4.61
C ALA A 11 -15.21 -33.26 -4.96
N GLU A 12 -14.73 -34.50 -5.01
CA GLU A 12 -13.47 -34.86 -5.64
C GLU A 12 -13.50 -34.42 -7.12
N GLN A 13 -12.74 -33.37 -7.44
CA GLN A 13 -12.45 -33.00 -8.82
C GLN A 13 -11.46 -34.00 -9.40
N THR A 14 -11.96 -34.92 -10.21
CA THR A 14 -11.17 -35.65 -11.21
C THR A 14 -10.51 -34.61 -12.13
N PRO A 15 -9.20 -34.67 -12.41
CA PRO A 15 -8.58 -33.76 -13.35
C PRO A 15 -9.09 -34.11 -14.75
N ASP A 16 -9.89 -33.22 -15.32
CA ASP A 16 -10.32 -33.26 -16.70
C ASP A 16 -9.07 -33.09 -17.58
N SER A 17 -8.65 -34.18 -18.21
CA SER A 17 -7.54 -34.20 -19.17
C SER A 17 -8.07 -33.74 -20.53
N ASP A 18 -8.59 -32.51 -20.60
CA ASP A 18 -8.86 -31.85 -21.87
C ASP A 18 -7.63 -31.05 -22.28
N ALA A 19 -6.58 -31.80 -22.64
CA ALA A 19 -5.40 -31.21 -23.26
C ALA A 19 -5.79 -30.72 -24.65
N THR A 20 -5.98 -29.41 -24.80
CA THR A 20 -6.09 -28.77 -26.11
C THR A 20 -4.90 -29.24 -26.96
N PRO A 21 -5.13 -29.86 -28.14
CA PRO A 21 -4.03 -30.29 -28.98
C PRO A 21 -3.13 -29.09 -29.29
N ALA A 22 -1.82 -29.29 -29.21
CA ALA A 22 -0.85 -28.26 -29.58
C ALA A 22 -1.18 -27.75 -30.99
N PRO A 23 -1.14 -26.43 -31.23
CA PRO A 23 -1.45 -25.89 -32.55
C PRO A 23 -0.56 -26.55 -33.60
N GLU A 24 -1.20 -27.08 -34.64
CA GLU A 24 -0.51 -27.72 -35.76
C GLU A 24 0.39 -26.68 -36.45
N ALA A 25 1.58 -27.06 -36.87
CA ALA A 25 2.50 -26.13 -37.52
C ALA A 25 2.03 -25.85 -38.96
N PRO A 26 2.24 -24.63 -39.49
CA PRO A 26 1.93 -24.32 -40.89
C PRO A 26 2.78 -25.17 -41.84
N SER A 27 2.26 -25.43 -43.04
CA SER A 27 3.11 -25.95 -44.11
C SER A 27 4.20 -24.93 -44.49
N PRO A 28 5.36 -25.35 -45.05
CA PRO A 28 6.44 -24.43 -45.41
C PRO A 28 6.01 -23.31 -46.37
N GLU A 29 5.05 -23.59 -47.26
CA GLU A 29 4.49 -22.59 -48.17
C GLU A 29 3.64 -21.56 -47.43
N GLN A 30 2.78 -22.01 -46.51
CA GLN A 30 1.97 -21.12 -45.68
C GLN A 30 2.83 -20.29 -44.73
N GLU A 31 3.85 -20.90 -44.13
CA GLU A 31 4.79 -20.18 -43.26
C GLU A 31 5.49 -19.05 -44.01
N ALA A 32 5.91 -19.29 -45.25
CA ALA A 32 6.50 -18.27 -46.11
C ALA A 32 5.52 -17.12 -46.42
N VAL A 33 4.23 -17.42 -46.68
CA VAL A 33 3.18 -16.41 -46.90
C VAL A 33 2.94 -15.58 -45.63
N LEU A 34 2.79 -16.26 -44.48
CA LEU A 34 2.53 -15.63 -43.20
C LEU A 34 3.70 -14.74 -42.77
N LEU A 35 4.93 -15.25 -42.72
CA LEU A 35 6.10 -14.46 -42.31
C LEU A 35 6.48 -13.39 -43.36
N GLY A 36 6.06 -13.56 -44.61
CA GLY A 36 6.26 -12.60 -45.69
C GLY A 36 5.30 -11.39 -45.67
N ALA A 37 4.26 -11.40 -44.81
CA ALA A 37 3.20 -10.39 -44.83
C ALA A 37 3.53 -9.06 -44.12
N ALA A 38 4.80 -8.80 -43.80
CA ALA A 38 5.20 -7.61 -43.03
C ALA A 38 4.81 -6.28 -43.69
N GLU A 39 4.92 -6.17 -45.02
CA GLU A 39 4.53 -4.96 -45.75
C GLU A 39 3.01 -4.75 -45.75
N GLN A 40 2.26 -5.84 -45.92
CA GLN A 40 0.79 -5.81 -45.85
C GLN A 40 0.32 -5.42 -44.44
N ALA A 41 0.98 -5.95 -43.40
CA ALA A 41 0.73 -5.59 -42.01
C ALA A 41 1.04 -4.12 -41.73
N ARG A 42 2.17 -3.60 -42.24
CA ARG A 42 2.52 -2.18 -42.14
C ARG A 42 1.49 -1.29 -42.85
N ALA A 43 1.10 -1.64 -44.07
CA ALA A 43 0.11 -0.88 -44.84
C ALA A 43 -1.23 -0.80 -44.09
N ALA A 44 -1.68 -1.92 -43.52
CA ALA A 44 -2.90 -1.97 -42.71
C ALA A 44 -2.82 -1.08 -41.46
N LEU A 45 -1.67 -1.05 -40.77
CA LEU A 45 -1.46 -0.15 -39.64
C LEU A 45 -1.44 1.32 -40.04
N ILE A 46 -0.82 1.65 -41.18
CA ILE A 46 -0.78 3.02 -41.70
C ILE A 46 -2.19 3.50 -42.06
N GLU A 47 -2.99 2.63 -42.69
CA GLU A 47 -4.40 2.92 -42.98
C GLU A 47 -5.21 3.16 -41.69
N PHE A 48 -4.97 2.36 -40.65
CA PHE A 48 -5.71 2.44 -39.38
C PHE A 48 -5.29 3.63 -38.49
N SER A 49 -3.99 3.88 -38.37
CA SER A 49 -3.42 4.76 -37.32
C SER A 49 -2.60 5.93 -37.85
N GLY A 50 -2.35 5.99 -39.16
CA GLY A 50 -1.48 6.96 -39.80
C GLY A 50 0.00 6.59 -39.73
N GLU A 51 0.78 7.07 -40.71
CA GLU A 51 2.20 6.71 -40.86
C GLU A 51 3.04 7.07 -39.64
N SER A 52 2.76 8.22 -39.00
CA SER A 52 3.51 8.68 -37.83
C SER A 52 3.31 7.82 -36.58
N ALA A 53 2.30 6.95 -36.54
CA ALA A 53 2.05 6.07 -35.41
C ALA A 53 2.80 4.74 -35.49
N VAL A 54 3.39 4.40 -36.66
CA VAL A 54 3.98 3.09 -36.95
C VAL A 54 5.50 3.18 -37.04
N GLY A 55 6.19 2.64 -36.04
CA GLY A 55 7.64 2.68 -35.95
C GLY A 55 8.34 1.50 -36.64
N GLU A 56 9.50 1.13 -36.09
CA GLU A 56 10.36 0.05 -36.58
C GLU A 56 9.66 -1.31 -36.55
N TYR A 57 9.94 -2.16 -37.55
CA TYR A 57 9.46 -3.54 -37.55
C TYR A 57 10.29 -4.40 -36.60
N LEU A 58 9.61 -5.14 -35.72
CA LEU A 58 10.21 -5.92 -34.64
C LEU A 58 10.31 -7.42 -34.96
N GLY A 59 9.68 -7.87 -36.04
CA GLY A 59 9.64 -9.28 -36.45
C GLY A 59 8.23 -9.86 -36.42
N ALA A 60 8.16 -11.16 -36.71
CA ALA A 60 6.92 -11.93 -36.70
C ALA A 60 7.09 -13.27 -35.97
N SER A 61 6.00 -13.74 -35.40
CA SER A 61 5.88 -15.07 -34.79
C SER A 61 4.69 -15.81 -35.37
N ILE A 62 4.86 -17.10 -35.67
CA ILE A 62 3.73 -17.98 -35.97
C ILE A 62 2.93 -18.20 -34.69
N GLU A 63 1.61 -18.00 -34.76
CA GLU A 63 0.70 -18.29 -33.65
C GLU A 63 0.13 -19.72 -33.78
N ASP A 64 -0.24 -20.12 -35.00
CA ASP A 64 -0.75 -21.46 -35.33
C ASP A 64 -0.57 -21.82 -36.82
N ALA A 65 -1.21 -22.93 -37.27
CA ALA A 65 -1.15 -23.43 -38.65
C ALA A 65 -1.56 -22.44 -39.74
N ALA A 66 -2.30 -21.39 -39.38
CA ALA A 66 -2.92 -20.49 -40.34
C ALA A 66 -2.70 -19.01 -39.99
N SER A 67 -1.96 -18.67 -38.94
CA SER A 67 -1.81 -17.28 -38.50
C SER A 67 -0.41 -16.93 -37.96
N ALA A 68 -0.06 -15.65 -38.09
CA ALA A 68 1.16 -15.07 -37.55
C ALA A 68 0.92 -13.64 -37.05
N THR A 69 1.69 -13.22 -36.05
CA THR A 69 1.65 -11.86 -35.53
C THR A 69 2.89 -11.10 -35.97
N HIS A 70 2.71 -10.05 -36.77
CA HIS A 70 3.75 -9.07 -37.08
C HIS A 70 3.76 -7.96 -36.03
N ARG A 71 4.94 -7.57 -35.55
CA ARG A 71 5.08 -6.53 -34.52
C ARG A 71 5.83 -5.31 -35.03
N PHE A 72 5.39 -4.14 -34.59
CA PHE A 72 6.04 -2.86 -34.86
C PHE A 72 6.13 -2.04 -33.58
N LEU A 73 7.14 -1.18 -33.44
CA LEU A 73 7.11 -0.16 -32.39
C LEU A 73 5.93 0.79 -32.60
N ALA A 74 5.31 1.22 -31.51
CA ALA A 74 4.26 2.23 -31.56
C ALA A 74 4.86 3.62 -31.30
N ASP A 75 4.77 4.49 -32.30
CA ASP A 75 5.21 5.90 -32.21
C ASP A 75 4.03 6.79 -31.82
N LEU A 76 3.42 6.49 -30.68
CA LEU A 76 2.24 7.20 -30.15
C LEU A 76 2.56 7.94 -28.84
N PRO A 77 2.17 9.23 -28.70
CA PRO A 77 2.26 9.95 -27.45
C PRO A 77 1.54 9.20 -26.31
N GLY A 78 2.23 8.99 -25.18
CA GLY A 78 1.70 8.27 -24.02
C GLY A 78 1.86 6.74 -24.06
N TYR A 79 2.21 6.15 -25.21
CA TYR A 79 2.39 4.71 -25.39
C TYR A 79 3.85 4.31 -25.56
N ARG A 80 4.75 4.97 -24.82
CA ARG A 80 6.18 4.65 -24.85
C ARG A 80 6.41 3.19 -24.45
N GLY A 81 7.16 2.46 -25.27
CA GLY A 81 7.47 1.04 -25.06
C GLY A 81 6.35 0.08 -25.47
N TRP A 82 5.24 0.58 -26.00
CA TRP A 82 4.18 -0.23 -26.58
C TRP A 82 4.51 -0.63 -28.02
N GLN A 83 3.82 -1.66 -28.50
CA GLN A 83 4.02 -2.25 -29.81
C GLN A 83 2.66 -2.44 -30.49
N TRP A 84 2.62 -2.22 -31.80
CA TRP A 84 1.54 -2.73 -32.62
C TRP A 84 1.75 -4.23 -32.83
N ALA A 85 0.68 -5.00 -32.70
CA ALA A 85 0.60 -6.39 -33.11
C ALA A 85 -0.47 -6.50 -34.20
N VAL A 86 -0.05 -7.05 -35.35
CA VAL A 86 -0.89 -7.26 -36.52
C VAL A 86 -0.99 -8.75 -36.75
N VAL A 87 -2.16 -9.31 -36.50
CA VAL A 87 -2.39 -10.73 -36.75
C VAL A 87 -2.82 -10.89 -38.20
N VAL A 88 -2.08 -11.71 -38.93
CA VAL A 88 -2.37 -12.09 -40.30
C VAL A 88 -2.79 -13.56 -40.37
N ALA A 89 -3.61 -13.91 -41.36
CA ALA A 89 -4.08 -15.28 -41.56
C ALA A 89 -3.95 -15.73 -43.02
N ALA A 90 -3.67 -17.02 -43.25
CA ALA A 90 -3.56 -17.61 -44.58
C ALA A 90 -4.08 -19.06 -44.57
N TYR A 91 -4.97 -19.39 -45.50
CA TYR A 91 -5.44 -20.76 -45.69
C TYR A 91 -4.45 -21.58 -46.55
N PRO A 92 -4.48 -22.93 -46.51
CA PRO A 92 -3.61 -23.76 -47.34
C PRO A 92 -3.77 -23.47 -48.84
N GLY A 93 -2.67 -23.14 -49.52
CA GLY A 93 -2.67 -22.77 -50.94
C GLY A 93 -3.03 -21.31 -51.23
N ALA A 94 -3.15 -20.47 -50.20
CA ALA A 94 -3.23 -19.02 -50.38
C ALA A 94 -1.92 -18.46 -50.96
N ASP A 95 -2.02 -17.47 -51.84
CA ASP A 95 -0.89 -16.72 -52.39
C ASP A 95 -0.59 -15.42 -51.62
N HIS A 96 -1.48 -15.02 -50.71
CA HIS A 96 -1.33 -13.88 -49.82
C HIS A 96 -2.01 -14.13 -48.47
N ALA A 97 -1.57 -13.39 -47.44
CA ALA A 97 -2.24 -13.38 -46.14
C ALA A 97 -3.38 -12.35 -46.11
N THR A 98 -4.30 -12.46 -45.16
CA THR A 98 -5.32 -11.44 -44.85
C THR A 98 -5.05 -10.86 -43.47
N ILE A 99 -5.55 -9.66 -43.20
CA ILE A 99 -5.46 -9.04 -41.87
C ILE A 99 -6.64 -9.52 -41.02
N SER A 100 -6.36 -10.11 -39.86
CA SER A 100 -7.38 -10.53 -38.90
C SER A 100 -7.68 -9.41 -37.90
N GLU A 101 -6.64 -8.88 -37.25
CA GLU A 101 -6.77 -7.80 -36.26
C GLU A 101 -5.51 -6.95 -36.16
N LEU A 102 -5.71 -5.74 -35.64
CA LEU A 102 -4.67 -4.76 -35.33
C LEU A 102 -4.88 -4.34 -33.87
N VAL A 103 -3.88 -4.55 -33.03
CA VAL A 103 -3.99 -4.23 -31.60
C VAL A 103 -2.72 -3.58 -31.08
N LEU A 104 -2.89 -2.65 -30.15
CA LEU A 104 -1.79 -2.03 -29.43
C LEU A 104 -1.57 -2.78 -28.12
N VAL A 105 -0.38 -3.33 -27.94
CA VAL A 105 -0.02 -4.18 -26.79
C VAL A 105 1.21 -3.66 -26.07
N PRO A 106 1.31 -3.86 -24.74
CA PRO A 106 2.47 -3.40 -24.00
C PRO A 106 3.70 -4.24 -24.38
N GLY A 107 4.78 -3.57 -24.79
CA GLY A 107 6.08 -4.20 -24.97
C GLY A 107 6.85 -4.32 -23.65
N PRO A 108 8.07 -4.87 -23.67
CA PRO A 108 8.87 -5.15 -22.46
C PRO A 108 9.25 -3.91 -21.63
N THR A 109 9.13 -2.71 -22.22
CA THR A 109 9.46 -1.43 -21.59
C THR A 109 8.24 -0.51 -21.45
N ALA A 110 7.04 -1.03 -21.74
CA ALA A 110 5.81 -0.28 -21.60
C ALA A 110 5.54 0.05 -20.12
N LEU A 111 5.14 1.28 -19.87
CA LEU A 111 4.60 1.67 -18.56
C LEU A 111 3.19 1.10 -18.42
N LEU A 112 3.02 0.18 -17.48
CA LEU A 112 1.74 -0.41 -17.13
C LEU A 112 1.16 0.27 -15.89
N ALA A 113 -0.17 0.26 -15.81
CA ALA A 113 -0.84 0.67 -14.58
C ALA A 113 -0.43 -0.26 -13.42
N PRO A 114 -0.28 0.27 -12.19
CA PRO A 114 -0.09 -0.58 -11.03
C PRO A 114 -1.28 -1.51 -10.83
N GLN A 115 -1.08 -2.60 -10.10
CA GLN A 115 -2.17 -3.51 -9.75
C GLN A 115 -3.27 -2.73 -9.03
N TRP A 116 -4.52 -2.99 -9.43
CA TRP A 116 -5.67 -2.41 -8.74
C TRP A 116 -5.78 -2.94 -7.32
N VAL A 117 -5.90 -2.05 -6.35
CA VAL A 117 -6.07 -2.37 -4.93
C VAL A 117 -7.49 -1.97 -4.49
N PRO A 118 -8.26 -2.79 -3.76
CA PRO A 118 -9.55 -2.40 -3.18
C PRO A 118 -9.45 -1.12 -2.35
N TRP A 119 -10.46 -0.25 -2.38
CA TRP A 119 -10.43 1.03 -1.66
C TRP A 119 -10.13 0.86 -0.15
N GLN A 120 -10.69 -0.20 0.46
CA GLN A 120 -10.52 -0.51 1.88
C GLN A 120 -9.06 -0.85 2.26
N GLU A 121 -8.28 -1.33 1.29
CA GLU A 121 -6.85 -1.63 1.44
C GLU A 121 -5.97 -0.42 1.09
N ARG A 122 -6.56 0.65 0.55
CA ARG A 122 -5.85 1.91 0.27
C ARG A 122 -5.82 2.84 1.49
N ILE A 123 -6.80 2.73 2.40
CA ILE A 123 -6.91 3.59 3.57
C ILE A 123 -5.74 3.37 4.52
N ARG A 124 -5.06 4.45 4.87
CA ARG A 124 -3.90 4.50 5.77
C ARG A 124 -4.19 5.34 7.01
N PRO A 125 -3.42 5.14 8.09
CA PRO A 125 -3.46 6.07 9.22
C PRO A 125 -3.25 7.51 8.75
N GLY A 126 -4.13 8.42 9.15
CA GLY A 126 -4.10 9.84 8.77
C GLY A 126 -4.98 10.22 7.58
N ASP A 127 -5.56 9.27 6.86
CA ASP A 127 -6.41 9.56 5.69
C ASP A 127 -7.79 10.13 6.05
N LEU A 128 -8.22 9.97 7.31
CA LEU A 128 -9.53 10.43 7.77
C LEU A 128 -9.52 11.92 8.09
N GLY A 129 -10.44 12.66 7.50
CA GLY A 129 -10.71 14.06 7.75
C GLY A 129 -12.03 14.32 8.49
N PRO A 130 -12.37 15.59 8.76
CA PRO A 130 -13.62 15.96 9.39
C PRO A 130 -14.84 15.48 8.59
N GLY A 131 -15.69 14.68 9.23
CA GLY A 131 -16.92 14.14 8.63
C GLY A 131 -16.80 12.72 8.05
N ASP A 132 -15.59 12.18 7.94
CA ASP A 132 -15.39 10.81 7.46
C ASP A 132 -15.86 9.78 8.49
N LEU A 133 -16.55 8.75 8.00
CA LEU A 133 -17.01 7.62 8.80
C LEU A 133 -16.37 6.34 8.28
N LEU A 134 -15.39 5.82 9.02
CA LEU A 134 -14.76 4.53 8.74
C LEU A 134 -15.28 3.47 9.72
N ALA A 135 -16.18 2.63 9.25
CA ALA A 135 -16.68 1.51 10.03
C ALA A 135 -15.59 0.43 10.17
N PRO A 136 -15.41 -0.17 11.37
CA PRO A 136 -14.64 -1.39 11.50
C PRO A 136 -15.23 -2.49 10.60
N PRO A 137 -14.39 -3.38 10.04
CA PRO A 137 -14.89 -4.52 9.28
C PRO A 137 -15.79 -5.41 10.17
N PRO A 138 -16.74 -6.15 9.55
CA PRO A 138 -17.49 -7.17 10.28
C PRO A 138 -16.56 -8.14 11.00
N ASN A 139 -16.87 -8.44 12.26
CA ASN A 139 -16.07 -9.34 13.12
C ASN A 139 -14.60 -8.91 13.25
N ASP A 140 -14.34 -7.60 13.33
CA ASP A 140 -13.00 -7.09 13.60
C ASP A 140 -12.40 -7.72 14.87
N PRO A 141 -11.30 -8.49 14.77
CA PRO A 141 -10.71 -9.21 15.90
C PRO A 141 -10.14 -8.27 16.97
N ARG A 142 -9.98 -6.97 16.66
CA ARG A 142 -9.57 -5.94 17.64
C ARG A 142 -10.66 -5.63 18.63
N LEU A 143 -11.91 -6.00 18.36
CA LEU A 143 -13.07 -5.59 19.15
C LEU A 143 -13.80 -6.81 19.71
N VAL A 144 -14.24 -6.69 20.96
CA VAL A 144 -15.16 -7.64 21.62
C VAL A 144 -16.35 -6.87 22.19
N PRO A 145 -17.51 -7.52 22.40
CA PRO A 145 -18.63 -6.89 23.09
C PRO A 145 -18.23 -6.39 24.48
N GLY A 146 -18.72 -5.22 24.89
CA GLY A 146 -18.33 -4.62 26.18
C GLY A 146 -18.84 -5.34 27.43
N TYR A 147 -19.66 -6.39 27.27
CA TYR A 147 -20.20 -7.19 28.37
C TYR A 147 -19.48 -8.53 28.57
N VAL A 148 -18.47 -8.86 27.74
CA VAL A 148 -17.66 -10.07 27.92
C VAL A 148 -16.37 -9.73 28.65
N ALA A 149 -15.81 -10.71 29.37
CA ALA A 149 -14.47 -10.56 29.95
C ALA A 149 -13.44 -10.33 28.85
N THR A 150 -12.62 -9.32 29.03
CA THR A 150 -11.70 -8.83 28.02
C THR A 150 -10.23 -9.08 28.36
N GLY A 151 -9.93 -9.38 29.62
CA GLY A 151 -8.58 -9.45 30.19
C GLY A 151 -8.02 -8.07 30.59
N ASP A 152 -8.84 -7.02 30.60
CA ASP A 152 -8.45 -5.69 31.10
C ASP A 152 -9.11 -5.44 32.46
N PRO A 153 -8.34 -5.35 33.57
CA PRO A 153 -8.91 -5.11 34.90
C PRO A 153 -9.79 -3.86 34.99
N LEU A 154 -9.46 -2.80 34.23
CA LEU A 154 -10.26 -1.57 34.26
C LEU A 154 -11.66 -1.77 33.66
N ILE A 155 -11.82 -2.75 32.76
CA ILE A 155 -13.09 -3.07 32.12
C ILE A 155 -13.80 -4.19 32.87
N ASP A 156 -13.06 -5.24 33.22
CA ASP A 156 -13.62 -6.47 33.77
C ASP A 156 -14.01 -6.34 35.25
N ASP A 157 -13.30 -5.52 36.03
CA ASP A 157 -13.59 -5.27 37.45
C ASP A 157 -14.50 -4.05 37.67
N ALA A 158 -14.82 -3.31 36.59
CA ALA A 158 -15.80 -2.24 36.67
C ALA A 158 -17.19 -2.82 36.98
N PRO A 159 -18.02 -2.14 37.80
CA PRO A 159 -19.41 -2.52 37.95
C PRO A 159 -20.05 -2.65 36.57
N LEU A 160 -20.73 -3.78 36.30
CA LEU A 160 -21.49 -3.93 35.07
C LEU A 160 -22.54 -2.82 35.00
N ASP A 161 -22.21 -1.78 34.26
CA ASP A 161 -23.10 -0.71 33.85
C ASP A 161 -24.10 -1.31 32.88
N LEU A 162 -25.10 -2.05 33.40
CA LEU A 162 -26.16 -2.71 32.67
C LEU A 162 -26.88 -1.69 31.78
N GLY A 163 -26.44 -1.60 30.51
CA GLY A 163 -26.95 -0.68 29.50
C GLY A 163 -26.24 0.67 29.38
N PHE A 164 -25.24 0.98 30.22
CA PHE A 164 -24.50 2.26 30.18
C PHE A 164 -23.03 2.13 29.75
N GLY A 165 -22.51 0.90 29.59
CA GLY A 165 -21.17 0.65 29.08
C GLY A 165 -21.01 0.81 27.56
N ARG A 166 -19.76 0.80 27.08
CA ARG A 166 -19.45 0.81 25.65
C ARG A 166 -19.95 -0.47 24.99
N ARG A 167 -20.59 -0.37 23.81
CA ARG A 167 -21.07 -1.53 23.04
C ARG A 167 -19.94 -2.50 22.68
N GLN A 168 -18.78 -1.96 22.33
CA GLN A 168 -17.57 -2.71 22.00
C GLN A 168 -16.37 -2.06 22.68
N VAL A 169 -15.40 -2.89 23.04
CA VAL A 169 -14.12 -2.51 23.66
C VAL A 169 -12.99 -3.28 22.98
N LEU A 170 -11.73 -2.87 23.21
CA LEU A 170 -10.60 -3.59 22.65
C LEU A 170 -10.54 -5.01 23.22
N SER A 171 -10.38 -5.98 22.32
CA SER A 171 -10.01 -7.34 22.66
C SER A 171 -8.58 -7.39 23.21
N GLU A 172 -8.20 -8.49 23.83
CA GLU A 172 -6.80 -8.75 24.21
C GLU A 172 -5.86 -8.59 23.00
N TRP A 173 -6.25 -9.15 21.85
CA TRP A 173 -5.48 -9.02 20.60
C TRP A 173 -5.39 -7.57 20.13
N GLY A 174 -6.48 -6.81 20.19
CA GLY A 174 -6.50 -5.39 19.83
C GLY A 174 -5.59 -4.55 20.72
N ARG A 175 -5.56 -4.84 22.03
CA ARG A 175 -4.65 -4.19 22.99
C ARG A 175 -3.19 -4.58 22.72
N ALA A 176 -2.90 -5.86 22.49
CA ALA A 176 -1.55 -6.33 22.16
C ALA A 176 -1.02 -5.69 20.87
N GLN A 177 -1.85 -5.57 19.83
CA GLN A 177 -1.47 -4.87 18.61
C GLN A 177 -1.20 -3.38 18.84
N ALA A 178 -2.01 -2.70 19.67
CA ALA A 178 -1.79 -1.30 20.00
C ALA A 178 -0.47 -1.13 20.77
N ALA A 179 -0.23 -1.96 21.79
CA ALA A 179 1.00 -1.98 22.57
C ALA A 179 2.23 -2.16 21.68
N GLN A 180 2.21 -3.12 20.76
CA GLN A 180 3.32 -3.35 19.83
C GLN A 180 3.58 -2.12 18.96
N ARG A 181 2.54 -1.53 18.36
CA ARG A 181 2.70 -0.32 17.52
C ARG A 181 3.25 0.87 18.30
N TRP A 182 2.88 1.03 19.56
CA TRP A 182 3.38 2.12 20.40
C TRP A 182 4.82 1.88 20.84
N HIS A 183 5.16 0.63 21.19
CA HIS A 183 6.52 0.22 21.55
C HIS A 183 7.52 0.41 20.40
N ASP A 184 7.13 0.05 19.19
CA ASP A 184 7.97 0.19 18.00
C ASP A 184 7.94 1.62 17.40
N GLY A 185 7.07 2.48 17.93
CA GLY A 185 6.82 3.83 17.41
C GLY A 185 7.84 4.87 17.88
N ASP A 186 7.62 6.12 17.43
CA ASP A 186 8.49 7.26 17.74
C ASP A 186 8.56 7.61 19.23
N TYR A 187 7.58 7.14 20.01
CA TYR A 187 7.46 7.33 21.45
C TYR A 187 7.71 6.04 22.26
N GLY A 188 8.34 5.05 21.62
CA GLY A 188 8.84 3.85 22.26
C GLY A 188 10.31 3.98 22.71
N PRO A 189 10.80 3.02 23.51
CA PRO A 189 12.17 3.01 24.06
C PRO A 189 13.24 2.85 22.97
N GLY A 190 12.88 2.25 21.83
CA GLY A 190 13.76 2.08 20.67
C GLY A 190 13.93 3.33 19.81
N SER A 191 13.14 4.39 20.04
CA SER A 191 13.20 5.61 19.24
C SER A 191 14.57 6.30 19.33
N ALA A 192 14.92 7.09 18.31
CA ALA A 192 16.16 7.85 18.31
C ALA A 192 16.20 8.87 19.47
N MET A 193 15.05 9.45 19.81
CA MET A 193 14.92 10.37 20.94
C MET A 193 15.18 9.65 22.26
N ALA A 194 14.49 8.54 22.53
CA ALA A 194 14.67 7.76 23.76
C ALA A 194 16.13 7.36 23.96
N ARG A 195 16.80 6.87 22.91
CA ARG A 195 18.21 6.45 22.95
C ARG A 195 19.21 7.59 23.18
N SER A 196 18.82 8.85 22.93
CA SER A 196 19.71 10.01 23.10
C SER A 196 19.61 10.66 24.48
N THR A 197 18.77 10.11 25.37
CA THR A 197 18.49 10.67 26.69
C THR A 197 18.71 9.61 27.77
N ARG A 198 18.89 10.04 29.04
CA ARG A 198 19.17 9.13 30.16
C ARG A 198 17.97 8.91 31.08
N ARG A 199 16.99 9.80 31.05
CA ARG A 199 15.82 9.76 31.93
C ARG A 199 14.61 9.34 31.12
N VAL A 200 13.70 8.60 31.75
CA VAL A 200 12.57 7.98 31.07
C VAL A 200 11.25 8.47 31.64
N CYS A 201 10.15 8.15 30.99
CA CYS A 201 8.84 8.62 31.40
C CYS A 201 8.38 8.03 32.75
N ARG A 202 8.80 6.81 33.11
CA ARG A 202 8.36 6.13 34.34
C ARG A 202 8.58 6.93 35.62
N ASP A 203 9.66 7.72 35.68
CA ASP A 203 10.01 8.58 36.83
C ASP A 203 9.77 10.08 36.57
N CYS A 204 9.18 10.44 35.43
CA CYS A 204 8.93 11.82 35.05
C CYS A 204 7.65 12.36 35.69
N GLY A 205 7.71 13.57 36.25
CA GLY A 205 6.54 14.26 36.82
C GLY A 205 5.46 14.65 35.80
N PHE A 206 5.78 14.63 34.50
CA PHE A 206 4.83 14.90 33.41
C PHE A 206 4.18 13.63 32.82
N TYR A 207 4.47 12.45 33.38
CA TYR A 207 3.93 11.18 32.90
C TYR A 207 2.58 10.88 33.56
N LEU A 208 1.54 10.73 32.75
CA LEU A 208 0.20 10.35 33.16
C LEU A 208 -0.05 8.89 32.78
N PRO A 209 -0.01 7.92 33.72
CA PRO A 209 -0.19 6.51 33.38
C PRO A 209 -1.58 6.24 32.79
N LEU A 210 -1.65 5.38 31.76
CA LEU A 210 -2.94 4.90 31.26
C LEU A 210 -3.65 4.04 32.30
N GLY A 211 -4.96 3.89 32.17
CA GLY A 211 -5.73 2.95 32.97
C GLY A 211 -5.66 1.52 32.43
N GLY A 212 -5.98 0.54 33.28
CA GLY A 212 -6.14 -0.85 32.88
C GLY A 212 -4.85 -1.56 32.53
N ALA A 213 -4.95 -2.61 31.72
CA ALA A 213 -3.82 -3.48 31.40
C ALA A 213 -2.63 -2.75 30.75
N LEU A 214 -2.90 -1.75 29.91
CA LEU A 214 -1.86 -0.97 29.21
C LEU A 214 -1.10 -0.01 30.13
N GLY A 215 -1.69 0.37 31.27
CA GLY A 215 -1.11 1.31 32.24
C GLY A 215 0.21 0.85 32.86
N THR A 216 0.48 -0.46 32.82
CA THR A 216 1.76 -1.03 33.27
C THR A 216 2.94 -0.53 32.45
N MET A 217 2.74 -0.29 31.15
CA MET A 217 3.80 0.03 30.20
C MET A 217 3.65 1.41 29.56
N PHE A 218 2.45 1.98 29.50
CA PHE A 218 2.18 3.18 28.72
C PHE A 218 1.45 4.26 29.52
N GLY A 219 1.68 5.50 29.11
CA GLY A 219 1.06 6.70 29.64
C GLY A 219 0.94 7.78 28.57
N VAL A 220 0.52 8.97 28.97
CA VAL A 220 0.49 10.17 28.13
C VAL A 220 1.48 11.18 28.69
N CYS A 221 2.24 11.83 27.81
CA CYS A 221 3.09 12.95 28.20
C CYS A 221 2.25 14.23 28.28
N ALA A 222 2.39 14.98 29.38
CA ALA A 222 1.72 16.27 29.59
C ALA A 222 2.71 17.45 29.60
N ASN A 223 3.90 17.28 29.01
CA ASN A 223 4.87 18.35 28.87
C ASN A 223 4.70 19.01 27.50
N ASP A 224 4.22 20.25 27.50
CA ASP A 224 3.96 21.09 26.32
C ASP A 224 5.20 21.34 25.45
N LEU A 225 6.40 21.22 26.02
CA LEU A 225 7.67 21.35 25.31
C LEU A 225 8.18 20.03 24.72
N SER A 226 7.38 18.96 24.75
CA SER A 226 7.82 17.61 24.40
C SER A 226 6.74 16.81 23.66
N ALA A 227 6.59 15.52 23.96
CA ALA A 227 5.59 14.62 23.39
C ALA A 227 4.16 14.89 23.90
N ASP A 228 3.79 16.15 24.10
CA ASP A 228 2.50 16.55 24.70
C ASP A 228 1.32 15.87 24.01
N GLY A 229 0.41 15.32 24.80
CA GLY A 229 -0.78 14.62 24.33
C GLY A 229 -0.52 13.28 23.61
N HIS A 230 0.73 12.82 23.49
CA HIS A 230 1.06 11.55 22.85
C HIS A 230 1.12 10.41 23.87
N VAL A 231 0.73 9.22 23.43
CA VAL A 231 1.01 7.99 24.16
C VAL A 231 2.51 7.71 24.11
N VAL A 232 3.12 7.57 25.28
CA VAL A 232 4.54 7.28 25.45
C VAL A 232 4.70 5.99 26.25
N GLU A 233 5.72 5.22 25.94
CA GLU A 233 6.10 4.09 26.79
C GLU A 233 6.81 4.57 28.06
N ALA A 234 6.69 3.82 29.15
CA ALA A 234 7.33 4.12 30.43
C ALA A 234 8.86 4.26 30.31
N GLU A 235 9.48 3.59 29.33
CA GLU A 235 10.92 3.67 29.05
C GLU A 235 11.29 4.66 27.94
N TYR A 236 10.32 5.41 27.39
CA TYR A 236 10.60 6.51 26.47
C TYR A 236 11.29 7.65 27.21
N GLY A 237 12.27 8.30 26.55
CA GLY A 237 12.96 9.48 27.06
C GLY A 237 12.90 10.60 26.04
N CYS A 238 12.50 11.79 26.47
CA CYS A 238 12.22 12.91 25.56
C CYS A 238 13.21 14.09 25.67
N GLY A 239 14.09 14.07 26.67
CA GLY A 239 15.08 15.12 26.94
C GLY A 239 14.55 16.30 27.76
N ALA A 240 13.23 16.49 27.82
CA ALA A 240 12.55 17.49 28.65
C ALA A 240 11.94 16.87 29.93
N HIS A 241 12.72 16.02 30.62
CA HIS A 241 12.27 15.36 31.83
C HIS A 241 12.11 16.36 33.01
N SER A 242 11.15 16.16 33.92
CA SER A 242 10.89 17.04 35.07
C SER A 242 12.15 17.32 35.92
N ASP A 243 12.95 16.28 36.08
CA ASP A 243 14.19 16.32 36.88
C ASP A 243 15.44 16.68 36.05
N THR A 244 15.27 17.26 34.86
CA THR A 244 16.40 17.80 34.08
C THR A 244 16.90 19.05 34.78
N PRO A 245 18.16 19.08 35.26
CA PRO A 245 18.66 20.24 35.97
C PRO A 245 18.77 21.43 35.01
N GLN A 246 18.45 22.62 35.51
CA GLN A 246 18.78 23.85 34.80
C GLN A 246 20.29 23.91 34.56
N PRO A 247 20.75 24.38 33.39
CA PRO A 247 22.17 24.66 33.20
C PRO A 247 22.62 25.63 34.30
N PRO A 248 23.83 25.45 34.86
CA PRO A 248 24.35 26.36 35.87
C PRO A 248 24.41 27.78 35.27
N GLY A 249 23.53 28.66 35.77
CA GLY A 249 23.38 30.01 35.26
C GLY A 249 24.32 30.99 35.96
N THR A 250 25.21 31.60 35.18
CA THR A 250 25.46 33.04 35.28
C THR A 250 25.48 33.58 33.86
N GLY A 251 24.51 34.43 33.54
CA GLY A 251 24.39 35.05 32.23
C GLY A 251 25.50 36.07 31.95
N SER A 252 26.13 35.92 30.81
CA SER A 252 26.20 36.96 29.78
C SER A 252 26.09 36.22 28.45
N PRO A 253 25.42 36.77 27.42
CA PRO A 253 25.47 36.16 26.10
C PRO A 253 26.95 36.03 25.69
N MET A 254 27.33 34.91 25.06
CA MET A 254 28.72 34.73 24.57
C MET A 254 29.14 35.81 23.55
N TYR A 255 28.17 36.59 23.06
CA TYR A 255 28.34 37.66 22.11
C TYR A 255 27.65 38.91 22.63
N GLU A 256 28.21 40.09 22.33
CA GLU A 256 27.50 41.35 22.51
C GLU A 256 26.13 41.27 21.82
N PRO A 257 25.04 41.69 22.50
CA PRO A 257 23.77 41.94 21.83
C PRO A 257 24.06 42.87 20.65
N TYR A 258 23.60 42.51 19.46
CA TYR A 258 23.64 43.42 18.33
C TYR A 258 22.78 44.66 18.70
N ASP A 259 23.44 45.78 18.98
CA ASP A 259 22.81 47.06 19.27
C ASP A 259 22.49 47.75 17.94
N ASP A 260 21.22 47.69 17.53
CA ASP A 260 20.71 48.41 16.36
C ASP A 260 20.47 49.91 16.64
N GLY A 261 20.82 50.39 17.83
CA GLY A 261 20.68 51.76 18.31
C GLY A 261 21.69 52.77 17.80
N VAL A 262 22.46 52.48 16.75
CA VAL A 262 23.26 53.50 16.05
C VAL A 262 22.31 54.42 15.30
N LEU A 263 21.90 55.51 15.94
CA LEU A 263 21.30 56.66 15.26
C LEU A 263 22.41 57.35 14.44
N ASP A 264 22.39 57.14 13.12
CA ASP A 264 23.14 57.99 12.19
C ASP A 264 22.60 59.43 12.29
N LEU A 265 23.25 60.25 13.11
CA LEU A 265 23.08 61.70 13.06
C LEU A 265 23.85 62.21 11.85
N ALA A 266 23.16 62.30 10.72
CA ALA A 266 23.60 63.16 9.62
C ALA A 266 23.63 64.62 10.11
N GLU A 267 24.70 65.33 9.74
CA GLU A 267 25.14 66.67 10.19
C GLU A 267 24.03 67.73 10.41
#